data_AF-A0A7R7CRA8-F1
#
_entry.id   AF-A0A7R7CRA8-F1
#
_cell.length_a   1.000
_cell.length_b   1.000
_cell.length_c   1.000
_cell.angle_alpha   90.00
_cell.angle_beta   90.00
_cell.angle_gamma   90.00
#
_symmetry.space_group_name_H-M   'P 1'
#
loop_
_entity.id
_entity.type
_entity.pdbx_description
1 polymer ?
#
loop_
_entity_poly.entity_id
_entity_poly.type
_entity_poly.pdbx_seq_one_letter_code
_entity_poly.pdbx_strand_id
1 'polypeptide(L)'
;MTLQPLLEAQPAIQIHAFAAISAFLLGAVVLFRRKGDKLHRLGGRVWVALMLVVALSSFFIHTIRLWGVWSPIHLLSIGTLLSLAYAVRKVRGGDVVAHAAAMRTTYVGALIVAGAFTLAPGRIMNEVVFGRAGSADAAGSGVAASHQGPTVVGIVTLTPLWVWPLLLYVLYAGWEATRDRVVAPWRPLVMPAVAAGLALQELFSPGLSLAGLAAFAVGAAGGSVAGLVLGRRRPAERRGDGRLALKGDWVPLLLLLGIFGLRYAIGVALAIHPSLGQDMGFLVARFALTGLFAAMMIALTIAALPAGTVRLAGLAGRAVQPSAGK
;
A
#
# COMPACT_ATOMS: atom_id res chain seq x y z
N MET A 1 -8.14 27.91 -11.25
CA MET A 1 -6.95 27.70 -10.39
C MET A 1 -6.84 28.88 -9.42
N THR A 2 -6.73 28.62 -8.10
CA THR A 2 -6.51 29.65 -7.06
C THR A 2 -5.53 29.13 -6.02
N LEU A 3 -4.58 29.95 -5.55
CA LEU A 3 -3.63 29.54 -4.51
C LEU A 3 -4.19 29.68 -3.10
N GLN A 4 -5.36 30.30 -2.95
CA GLN A 4 -5.93 30.65 -1.65
C GLN A 4 -6.08 29.45 -0.68
N PRO A 5 -6.57 28.26 -1.10
CA PRO A 5 -6.66 27.11 -0.20
C PRO A 5 -5.31 26.66 0.37
N LEU A 6 -4.21 26.85 -0.37
CA LEU A 6 -2.86 26.53 0.09
C LEU A 6 -2.33 27.60 1.05
N LEU A 7 -2.58 28.88 0.76
CA LEU A 7 -2.12 30.01 1.60
C LEU A 7 -2.82 30.07 2.95
N GLU A 8 -4.05 29.56 3.05
CA GLU A 8 -4.82 29.44 4.30
C GLU A 8 -4.46 28.17 5.09
N ALA A 9 -3.71 27.24 4.51
CA ALA A 9 -3.34 25.98 5.16
C ALA A 9 -2.32 26.19 6.29
N GLN A 10 -2.22 25.22 7.20
CA GLN A 10 -1.21 25.22 8.26
C GLN A 10 0.21 25.42 7.68
N PRO A 11 1.12 26.17 8.36
CA PRO A 11 2.46 26.44 7.85
C PRO A 11 3.25 25.21 7.40
N ALA A 12 3.09 24.07 8.10
CA ALA A 12 3.70 22.81 7.71
C ALA A 12 3.30 22.34 6.31
N ILE A 13 2.02 22.51 5.93
CA ILE A 13 1.50 22.15 4.60
C ILE A 13 2.07 23.08 3.53
N GLN A 14 2.16 24.38 3.82
CA GLN A 14 2.74 25.36 2.90
C GLN A 14 4.21 25.04 2.61
N ILE A 15 5.02 24.86 3.67
CA ILE A 15 6.44 24.51 3.57
C ILE A 15 6.60 23.22 2.77
N HIS A 16 5.81 22.20 3.08
CA HIS A 16 5.84 20.92 2.38
C HIS A 16 5.53 21.08 0.88
N ALA A 17 4.42 21.76 0.55
CA ALA A 17 3.96 21.92 -0.83
C ALA A 17 4.95 22.71 -1.68
N PHE A 18 5.43 23.86 -1.19
CA PHE A 18 6.40 24.68 -1.93
C PHE A 18 7.74 23.96 -2.10
N ALA A 19 8.22 23.25 -1.07
CA ALA A 19 9.42 22.43 -1.18
C ALA A 19 9.24 21.28 -2.18
N ALA A 20 8.08 20.61 -2.19
CA ALA A 20 7.76 19.52 -3.11
C ALA A 20 7.65 20.00 -4.56
N ILE A 21 6.99 21.12 -4.82
CA ILE A 21 6.91 21.74 -6.16
C ILE A 21 8.32 22.10 -6.65
N SER A 22 9.13 22.73 -5.80
CA SER A 22 10.52 23.07 -6.12
C SER A 22 11.36 21.82 -6.40
N ALA A 23 11.21 20.77 -5.60
CA ALA A 23 11.90 19.50 -5.77
C ALA A 23 11.46 18.77 -7.05
N PHE A 24 10.18 18.84 -7.42
CA PHE A 24 9.66 18.28 -8.66
C PHE A 24 10.31 18.96 -9.88
N LEU A 25 10.24 20.28 -9.95
CA LEU A 25 10.80 21.04 -11.07
C LEU A 25 12.32 20.87 -11.17
N LEU A 26 13.05 21.04 -10.06
CA LEU A 26 14.50 20.86 -10.05
C LEU A 26 14.89 19.41 -10.36
N GLY A 27 14.17 18.43 -9.81
CA GLY A 27 14.43 17.02 -10.03
C GLY A 27 14.28 16.63 -11.49
N ALA A 28 13.24 17.12 -12.19
CA ALA A 28 13.10 16.94 -13.63
C ALA A 28 14.36 17.43 -14.36
N VAL A 29 14.79 18.67 -14.10
CA VAL A 29 15.99 19.26 -14.71
C VAL A 29 17.24 18.41 -14.42
N VAL A 30 17.46 18.01 -13.16
CA VAL A 30 18.63 17.23 -12.74
C VAL A 30 18.65 15.83 -13.38
N LEU A 31 17.49 15.21 -13.58
CA LEU A 31 17.36 13.89 -14.19
C LEU A 31 17.67 13.92 -15.69
N PHE A 32 17.29 14.97 -16.42
CA PHE A 32 17.61 15.11 -17.85
C PHE A 32 19.02 15.66 -18.09
N ARG A 33 19.61 16.37 -17.12
CA ARG A 33 20.96 16.92 -17.23
C ARG A 33 22.04 15.85 -17.44
N ARG A 34 23.16 16.24 -18.02
CA ARG A 34 24.37 15.41 -18.13
C ARG A 34 24.83 14.99 -16.74
N LYS A 35 24.90 13.67 -16.52
CA LYS A 35 25.20 13.09 -15.21
C LYS A 35 26.68 13.34 -14.89
N GLY A 36 26.97 13.74 -13.66
CA GLY A 36 28.33 13.96 -13.18
C GLY A 36 28.97 15.30 -13.55
N ASP A 37 28.26 16.25 -14.17
CA ASP A 37 28.77 17.62 -14.30
C ASP A 37 28.61 18.42 -12.98
N LYS A 38 29.20 19.62 -12.90
CA LYS A 38 29.14 20.47 -11.69
C LYS A 38 27.69 20.83 -11.34
N LEU A 39 26.86 21.07 -12.35
CA LEU A 39 25.46 21.46 -12.19
C LEU A 39 24.58 20.30 -11.70
N HIS A 40 24.78 19.09 -12.22
CA HIS A 40 24.12 17.88 -11.74
C HIS A 40 24.48 17.60 -10.28
N ARG A 41 25.75 17.78 -9.89
CA ARG A 41 26.16 17.61 -8.48
C ARG A 41 25.57 18.67 -7.56
N LEU A 42 25.55 19.94 -7.96
CA LEU A 42 24.95 21.01 -7.17
C LEU A 42 23.43 20.84 -7.08
N GLY A 43 22.76 20.69 -8.23
CA GLY A 43 21.32 20.46 -8.32
C GLY A 43 20.88 19.22 -7.57
N GLY A 44 21.65 18.13 -7.62
CA GLY A 44 21.39 16.92 -6.84
C GLY A 44 21.45 17.16 -5.32
N ARG A 45 22.41 17.97 -4.83
CA ARG A 45 22.47 18.32 -3.40
C ARG A 45 21.30 19.19 -2.97
N VAL A 46 20.96 20.21 -3.77
CA VAL A 46 19.80 21.07 -3.51
C VAL A 46 18.52 20.24 -3.52
N TRP A 47 18.37 19.33 -4.48
CA TRP A 47 17.22 18.43 -4.55
C TRP A 47 17.13 17.53 -3.31
N VAL A 48 18.23 16.94 -2.85
CA VAL A 48 18.25 16.14 -1.60
C VAL A 48 17.84 17.00 -0.39
N ALA A 49 18.33 18.24 -0.29
CA ALA A 49 17.94 19.15 0.79
C ALA A 49 16.43 19.48 0.74
N LEU A 50 15.88 19.77 -0.45
CA LEU A 50 14.44 19.98 -0.61
C LEU A 50 13.63 18.75 -0.22
N MET A 51 14.06 17.55 -0.63
CA MET A 51 13.38 16.31 -0.25
C MET A 51 13.45 16.02 1.25
N LEU A 52 14.52 16.42 1.94
CA LEU A 52 14.57 16.38 3.41
C LEU A 52 13.53 17.32 4.03
N VAL A 53 13.38 18.54 3.51
CA VAL A 53 12.33 19.47 3.98
C VAL A 53 10.94 18.87 3.75
N VAL A 54 10.68 18.31 2.57
CA VAL A 54 9.41 17.62 2.24
C VAL A 54 9.15 16.48 3.24
N ALA A 55 10.12 15.59 3.44
CA ALA A 55 9.95 14.42 4.30
C ALA A 55 9.89 14.74 5.80
N LEU A 56 10.52 15.83 6.27
CA LEU A 56 10.46 16.23 7.67
C LEU A 56 9.19 17.03 7.98
N SER A 57 8.79 17.95 7.10
CA SER A 57 7.56 18.73 7.27
C SER A 57 6.30 17.85 7.25
N SER A 58 6.31 16.73 6.53
CA SER A 58 5.18 15.79 6.48
C SER A 58 4.84 15.15 7.83
N PHE A 59 5.79 15.00 8.75
CA PHE A 59 5.53 14.52 10.11
C PHE A 59 4.67 15.50 10.94
N PHE A 60 4.51 16.73 10.47
CA PHE A 60 3.66 17.73 11.10
C PHE A 60 2.28 17.83 10.43
N ILE A 61 2.04 17.06 9.34
CA ILE A 61 0.79 17.07 8.57
C ILE A 61 -0.12 15.93 9.01
N HIS A 62 -1.10 16.24 9.85
CA HIS A 62 -1.99 15.26 10.48
C HIS A 62 -3.43 15.36 9.96
N THR A 63 -3.64 15.29 8.64
CA THR A 63 -4.97 15.46 8.03
C THR A 63 -5.75 14.15 7.89
N ILE A 64 -5.09 13.02 7.65
CA ILE A 64 -5.75 11.73 7.37
C ILE A 64 -6.05 10.92 8.65
N ARG A 65 -5.21 11.06 9.69
CA ARG A 65 -5.42 10.50 11.05
C ARG A 65 -6.03 9.09 11.11
N LEU A 66 -5.47 8.16 10.34
CA LEU A 66 -5.98 6.79 10.25
C LEU A 66 -5.73 6.00 11.54
N TRP A 67 -4.60 6.21 12.21
CA TRP A 67 -4.24 5.58 13.49
C TRP A 67 -3.80 6.65 14.48
N GLY A 68 -4.76 7.15 15.27
CA GLY A 68 -4.53 8.32 16.12
C GLY A 68 -4.14 9.54 15.28
N VAL A 69 -3.05 10.22 15.61
CA VAL A 69 -2.55 11.34 14.79
C VAL A 69 -1.91 10.87 13.48
N TRP A 70 -1.43 9.62 13.43
CA TRP A 70 -0.60 9.11 12.35
C TRP A 70 -1.39 8.67 11.12
N SER A 71 -0.72 8.70 9.97
CA SER A 71 -1.29 8.35 8.67
C SER A 71 -0.27 7.68 7.77
N PRO A 72 -0.69 6.89 6.75
CA PRO A 72 0.23 6.16 5.87
C PRO A 72 1.29 7.03 5.18
N ILE A 73 1.05 8.33 5.01
CA ILE A 73 2.05 9.28 4.47
C ILE A 73 3.31 9.41 5.34
N HIS A 74 3.23 9.09 6.62
CA HIS A 74 4.40 9.08 7.52
C HIS A 74 5.36 7.93 7.17
N LEU A 75 4.82 6.76 6.80
CA LEU A 75 5.64 5.64 6.33
C LEU A 75 6.34 5.98 5.01
N LEU A 76 5.67 6.71 4.10
CA LEU A 76 6.29 7.22 2.87
C LEU A 76 7.43 8.21 3.18
N SER A 77 7.29 9.00 4.23
CA SER A 77 8.31 9.96 4.67
C SER A 77 9.54 9.26 5.23
N ILE A 78 9.34 8.25 6.08
CA ILE A 78 10.42 7.38 6.57
C ILE A 78 11.12 6.69 5.39
N GLY A 79 10.36 6.10 4.47
CA GLY A 79 10.91 5.45 3.28
C GLY A 79 11.73 6.40 2.41
N THR A 80 11.26 7.64 2.25
CA THR A 80 11.99 8.70 1.54
C THR A 80 13.31 9.03 2.23
N LEU A 81 13.32 9.23 3.54
CA LEU A 81 14.54 9.50 4.31
C LEU A 81 15.57 8.38 4.18
N LEU A 82 15.14 7.12 4.31
CA LEU A 82 15.99 5.95 4.13
C LEU A 82 16.54 5.86 2.70
N SER A 83 15.70 6.13 1.71
CA SER A 83 16.08 6.13 0.30
C SER A 83 17.12 7.21 -0.03
N LEU A 84 16.96 8.43 0.50
CA LEU A 84 17.94 9.51 0.35
C LEU A 84 19.28 9.14 1.02
N ALA A 85 19.25 8.63 2.24
CA ALA A 85 20.46 8.20 2.95
C ALA A 85 21.19 7.07 2.20
N TYR A 86 20.44 6.12 1.64
CA TYR A 86 20.97 5.07 0.79
C TYR A 86 21.61 5.64 -0.50
N ALA A 87 20.89 6.49 -1.23
CA ALA A 87 21.36 7.09 -2.48
C ALA A 87 22.64 7.90 -2.29
N VAL A 88 22.74 8.68 -1.21
CA VAL A 88 23.94 9.48 -0.87
C VAL A 88 25.11 8.57 -0.49
N ARG A 89 24.88 7.50 0.29
CA ARG A 89 25.93 6.56 0.66
C ARG A 89 26.49 5.82 -0.56
N LYS A 90 25.62 5.44 -1.50
CA LYS A 90 26.01 4.75 -2.73
C LYS A 90 26.87 5.60 -3.65
N VAL A 91 26.52 6.87 -3.87
CA VAL A 91 27.36 7.76 -4.69
C VAL A 91 28.70 8.09 -4.01
N ARG A 92 28.74 8.19 -2.67
CA ARG A 92 29.99 8.36 -1.92
C ARG A 92 30.91 7.14 -2.03
N GLY A 93 30.35 5.95 -2.15
CA GLY A 93 31.08 4.71 -2.41
C GLY A 93 31.36 4.43 -3.89
N GLY A 94 31.09 5.38 -4.80
CA GLY A 94 31.34 5.22 -6.24
C GLY A 94 30.30 4.37 -7.00
N ASP A 95 29.26 3.87 -6.33
CA ASP A 95 28.20 3.06 -6.95
C ASP A 95 27.14 3.96 -7.60
N VAL A 96 27.48 4.44 -8.80
CA VAL A 96 26.65 5.37 -9.59
C VAL A 96 25.37 4.72 -10.07
N VAL A 97 25.38 3.41 -10.36
CA VAL A 97 24.21 2.68 -10.86
C VAL A 97 23.14 2.60 -9.76
N ALA A 98 23.52 2.20 -8.53
CA ALA A 98 22.60 2.15 -7.42
C ALA A 98 22.11 3.54 -7.00
N HIS A 99 22.99 4.55 -7.03
CA HIS A 99 22.59 5.94 -6.80
C HIS A 99 21.53 6.39 -7.81
N ALA A 100 21.78 6.21 -9.10
CA ALA A 100 20.84 6.63 -10.15
C ALA A 100 19.51 5.86 -10.09
N ALA A 101 19.54 4.56 -9.74
CA ALA A 101 18.33 3.79 -9.50
C ALA A 101 17.53 4.36 -8.32
N ALA A 102 18.17 4.58 -7.17
CA ALA A 102 17.52 5.15 -5.99
C ALA A 102 16.94 6.54 -6.25
N MET A 103 17.70 7.45 -6.87
CA MET A 103 17.20 8.81 -7.17
C MET A 103 15.99 8.80 -8.10
N ARG A 104 15.98 7.93 -9.12
CA ARG A 104 14.83 7.78 -10.03
C ARG A 104 13.61 7.20 -9.31
N THR A 105 13.79 6.16 -8.51
CA THR A 105 12.67 5.55 -7.77
C THR A 105 12.11 6.51 -6.73
N THR A 106 12.94 7.28 -6.02
CA THR A 106 12.47 8.33 -5.11
C THR A 106 11.71 9.42 -5.87
N TYR A 107 12.22 9.91 -7.01
CA TYR A 107 11.55 10.94 -7.79
C TYR A 107 10.17 10.47 -8.28
N VAL A 108 10.08 9.28 -8.85
CA VAL A 108 8.81 8.72 -9.32
C VAL A 108 7.85 8.45 -8.16
N GLY A 109 8.31 7.79 -7.09
CA GLY A 109 7.45 7.44 -5.97
C GLY A 109 7.03 8.64 -5.11
N ALA A 110 8.01 9.40 -4.62
CA ALA A 110 7.80 10.44 -3.62
C ALA A 110 7.37 11.80 -4.20
N LEU A 111 7.51 12.03 -5.52
CA LEU A 111 7.06 13.28 -6.15
C LEU A 111 5.97 13.05 -7.21
N ILE A 112 6.16 12.14 -8.17
CA ILE A 112 5.13 11.92 -9.21
C ILE A 112 3.90 11.23 -8.60
N VAL A 113 4.09 10.02 -8.04
CA VAL A 113 2.99 9.21 -7.52
C VAL A 113 2.36 9.88 -6.30
N ALA A 114 3.18 10.29 -5.32
CA ALA A 114 2.67 11.01 -4.14
C ALA A 114 2.03 12.36 -4.51
N GLY A 115 2.61 13.12 -5.45
CA GLY A 115 2.05 14.37 -5.94
C GLY A 115 0.69 14.18 -6.62
N ALA A 116 0.52 13.12 -7.43
CA ALA A 116 -0.76 12.79 -8.03
C ALA A 116 -1.86 12.53 -6.97
N PHE A 117 -1.51 11.90 -5.85
CA PHE A 117 -2.47 11.72 -4.74
C PHE A 117 -2.92 13.02 -4.09
N THR A 118 -2.12 14.09 -4.16
CA THR A 118 -2.54 15.41 -3.65
C THR A 118 -3.64 16.04 -4.51
N LEU A 119 -3.85 15.56 -5.74
CA LEU A 119 -4.89 16.04 -6.65
C LEU A 119 -6.20 15.26 -6.54
N ALA A 120 -6.29 14.30 -5.62
CA ALA A 120 -7.55 13.61 -5.37
C ALA A 120 -8.61 14.54 -4.75
N PRO A 121 -9.91 14.28 -4.98
CA PRO A 121 -10.99 15.07 -4.41
C PRO A 121 -10.87 15.23 -2.88
N GLY A 122 -11.15 16.43 -2.37
CA GLY A 122 -11.05 16.75 -0.94
C GLY A 122 -9.62 17.01 -0.43
N ARG A 123 -8.64 17.15 -1.33
CA ARG A 123 -7.27 17.59 -1.00
C ARG A 123 -7.04 19.04 -1.37
N ILE A 124 -6.20 19.73 -0.61
CA ILE A 124 -5.91 21.16 -0.82
C ILE A 124 -5.38 21.44 -2.23
N MET A 125 -4.49 20.60 -2.77
CA MET A 125 -3.97 20.80 -4.13
C MET A 125 -5.02 20.53 -5.23
N ASN A 126 -6.01 19.68 -4.97
CA ASN A 126 -7.17 19.52 -5.86
C ASN A 126 -7.99 20.82 -5.90
N GLU A 127 -8.28 21.43 -4.74
CA GLU A 127 -8.97 22.73 -4.67
C GLU A 127 -8.19 23.84 -5.37
N VAL A 128 -6.85 23.83 -5.26
CA VAL A 128 -5.98 24.80 -5.94
C VAL A 128 -6.08 24.68 -7.46
N VAL A 129 -6.05 23.46 -7.98
CA VAL A 129 -6.00 23.19 -9.43
C VAL A 129 -7.38 23.28 -10.08
N PHE A 130 -8.36 22.58 -9.51
CA PHE A 130 -9.70 22.42 -10.08
C PHE A 130 -10.73 23.42 -9.50
N GLY A 131 -10.35 24.20 -8.48
CA GLY A 131 -11.26 25.08 -7.74
C GLY A 131 -12.05 24.32 -6.68
N ARG A 132 -12.79 25.04 -5.83
CA ARG A 132 -13.79 24.46 -4.90
C ARG A 132 -15.05 23.99 -5.64
N ALA A 133 -14.89 23.40 -6.82
CA ALA A 133 -15.97 22.83 -7.62
C ALA A 133 -16.43 21.52 -6.95
N GLY A 134 -17.34 21.65 -5.99
CA GLY A 134 -17.91 20.55 -5.22
C GLY A 134 -18.76 20.97 -4.03
N SER A 135 -18.67 22.22 -3.55
CA SER A 135 -19.47 22.69 -2.40
C SER A 135 -20.41 23.87 -2.71
N ALA A 136 -20.16 24.66 -3.76
CA ALA A 136 -21.03 25.79 -4.13
C ALA A 136 -22.17 25.39 -5.08
N ASP A 137 -21.97 24.42 -5.98
CA ASP A 137 -23.02 23.96 -6.92
C ASP A 137 -24.12 23.13 -6.22
N ALA A 138 -23.84 22.60 -5.02
CA ALA A 138 -24.84 21.91 -4.19
C ALA A 138 -25.78 22.87 -3.43
N ALA A 139 -25.43 24.16 -3.31
CA ALA A 139 -26.24 25.16 -2.62
C ALA A 139 -27.13 25.98 -3.56
N GLY A 140 -26.98 25.82 -4.89
CA GLY A 140 -27.63 26.68 -5.90
C GLY A 140 -28.62 26.01 -6.84
N SER A 141 -28.66 24.68 -6.95
CA SER A 141 -29.65 24.00 -7.79
C SER A 141 -30.64 23.21 -6.92
N GLY A 142 -31.81 23.80 -6.69
CA GLY A 142 -33.03 23.08 -6.28
C GLY A 142 -33.52 22.13 -7.36
N VAL A 143 -32.65 21.25 -7.86
CA VAL A 143 -33.01 20.09 -8.66
C VAL A 143 -33.13 18.94 -7.68
N ALA A 144 -34.37 18.49 -7.52
CA ALA A 144 -34.81 17.37 -6.72
C ALA A 144 -33.70 16.35 -6.44
N ALA A 145 -33.37 16.18 -5.15
CA ALA A 145 -32.64 15.03 -4.64
C ALA A 145 -33.48 13.76 -4.89
N SER A 146 -33.52 13.32 -6.15
CA SER A 146 -33.96 11.98 -6.51
C SER A 146 -32.99 11.00 -5.86
N HIS A 147 -33.54 9.92 -5.31
CA HIS A 147 -32.87 8.77 -4.69
C HIS A 147 -31.82 8.09 -5.61
N GLN A 148 -30.73 8.79 -5.93
CA GLN A 148 -29.59 8.23 -6.61
C GLN A 148 -28.59 7.86 -5.54
N GLY A 149 -28.47 6.55 -5.28
CA GLY A 149 -27.37 6.01 -4.51
C GLY A 149 -26.02 6.49 -5.10
N PRO A 150 -24.92 6.41 -4.34
CA PRO A 150 -23.64 6.91 -4.79
C PRO A 150 -23.28 6.30 -6.14
N THR A 151 -23.03 7.15 -7.13
CA THR A 151 -22.65 6.73 -8.47
C THR A 151 -21.34 5.94 -8.41
N VAL A 152 -21.06 5.11 -9.42
CA VAL A 152 -19.76 4.39 -9.52
C VAL A 152 -18.59 5.38 -9.44
N VAL A 153 -18.74 6.55 -10.07
CA VAL A 153 -17.76 7.64 -10.00
C VAL A 153 -17.62 8.18 -8.57
N GLY A 154 -18.73 8.34 -7.83
CA GLY A 154 -18.73 8.71 -6.42
C GLY A 154 -17.99 7.71 -5.53
N ILE A 155 -18.21 6.41 -5.73
CA ILE A 155 -17.53 5.34 -4.98
C ILE A 155 -16.01 5.39 -5.24
N VAL A 156 -15.60 5.50 -6.50
CA VAL A 156 -14.18 5.55 -6.90
C VAL A 156 -13.50 6.81 -6.37
N THR A 157 -14.18 7.95 -6.39
CA THR A 157 -13.61 9.24 -5.92
C THR A 157 -13.50 9.33 -4.41
N LEU A 158 -14.44 8.74 -3.67
CA LEU A 158 -14.42 8.68 -2.21
C LEU A 158 -13.58 7.53 -1.66
N THR A 159 -13.11 6.64 -2.53
CA THR A 159 -12.21 5.55 -2.14
C THR A 159 -10.95 6.11 -1.50
N PRO A 160 -10.60 5.68 -0.27
CA PRO A 160 -9.40 6.18 0.39
C PRO A 160 -8.16 5.99 -0.48
N LEU A 161 -7.33 7.03 -0.58
CA LEU A 161 -6.23 7.06 -1.54
C LEU A 161 -5.21 5.94 -1.39
N TRP A 162 -5.04 5.40 -0.18
CA TRP A 162 -4.14 4.28 0.09
C TRP A 162 -4.60 2.96 -0.55
N VAL A 163 -5.87 2.85 -0.95
CA VAL A 163 -6.42 1.68 -1.64
C VAL A 163 -5.81 1.53 -3.03
N TRP A 164 -5.47 2.62 -3.74
CA TRP A 164 -4.90 2.54 -5.09
C TRP A 164 -3.46 2.02 -5.13
N PRO A 165 -2.51 2.52 -4.30
CA PRO A 165 -1.19 1.90 -4.18
C PRO A 165 -1.28 0.46 -3.71
N LEU A 166 -2.22 0.15 -2.81
CA LEU A 166 -2.44 -1.23 -2.35
C LEU A 166 -2.93 -2.11 -3.51
N LEU A 167 -3.90 -1.65 -4.31
CA LEU A 167 -4.38 -2.37 -5.50
C LEU A 167 -3.26 -2.58 -6.51
N LEU A 168 -2.48 -1.55 -6.81
CA LEU A 168 -1.31 -1.66 -7.69
C LEU A 168 -0.29 -2.65 -7.15
N TYR A 169 -0.05 -2.65 -5.83
CA TYR A 169 0.82 -3.62 -5.18
C TYR A 169 0.25 -5.04 -5.26
N VAL A 170 -1.04 -5.24 -5.04
CA VAL A 170 -1.74 -6.52 -5.18
C VAL A 170 -1.63 -7.05 -6.62
N LEU A 171 -1.87 -6.20 -7.61
CA LEU A 171 -1.69 -6.51 -9.03
C LEU A 171 -0.24 -6.87 -9.36
N TYR A 172 0.71 -6.07 -8.89
CA TYR A 172 2.14 -6.32 -9.06
C TYR A 172 2.57 -7.64 -8.41
N ALA A 173 2.22 -7.86 -7.14
CA ALA A 173 2.60 -9.05 -6.38
C ALA A 173 1.96 -10.31 -6.97
N GLY A 174 0.69 -10.23 -7.39
CA GLY A 174 0.02 -11.33 -8.07
C GLY A 174 0.60 -11.60 -9.45
N TRP A 175 0.97 -10.57 -10.22
CA TRP A 175 1.66 -10.72 -11.50
C TRP A 175 3.08 -11.30 -11.35
N GLU A 176 3.83 -10.89 -10.32
CA GLU A 176 5.11 -11.53 -9.98
C GLU A 176 4.89 -13.00 -9.57
N ALA A 177 3.73 -13.31 -8.97
CA ALA A 177 3.38 -14.67 -8.59
C ALA A 177 3.10 -15.61 -9.77
N THR A 178 2.70 -15.07 -10.94
CA THR A 178 2.47 -15.86 -12.17
C THR A 178 3.75 -16.26 -12.88
N ARG A 179 4.90 -15.74 -12.44
CA ARG A 179 6.22 -16.03 -13.01
C ARG A 179 7.04 -16.93 -12.12
N ASP A 180 7.86 -17.75 -12.75
CA ASP A 180 8.87 -18.56 -12.09
C ASP A 180 9.87 -17.65 -11.37
N ARG A 181 10.14 -17.93 -10.09
CA ARG A 181 11.00 -17.09 -9.26
C ARG A 181 11.71 -17.90 -8.19
N VAL A 182 12.89 -17.43 -7.83
CA VAL A 182 13.68 -17.98 -6.71
C VAL A 182 13.71 -16.95 -5.59
N VAL A 183 13.15 -17.30 -4.44
CA VAL A 183 12.95 -16.37 -3.32
C VAL A 183 13.48 -16.90 -2.00
N ALA A 184 13.74 -15.99 -1.06
CA ALA A 184 14.05 -16.34 0.32
C ALA A 184 12.86 -17.02 1.01
N PRO A 185 13.08 -17.91 1.99
CA PRO A 185 12.02 -18.71 2.62
C PRO A 185 10.95 -17.90 3.37
N TRP A 186 11.25 -16.67 3.78
CA TRP A 186 10.30 -15.80 4.48
C TRP A 186 9.38 -15.01 3.55
N ARG A 187 9.79 -14.72 2.30
CA ARG A 187 9.02 -13.86 1.38
C ARG A 187 7.63 -14.43 1.05
N PRO A 188 7.46 -15.75 0.79
CA PRO A 188 6.13 -16.33 0.56
C PRO A 188 5.21 -16.25 1.77
N LEU A 189 5.76 -16.11 2.99
CA LEU A 189 4.98 -16.07 4.23
C LEU A 189 4.38 -14.68 4.51
N VAL A 190 4.80 -13.64 3.78
CA VAL A 190 4.32 -12.27 4.00
C VAL A 190 2.81 -12.15 3.72
N MET A 191 2.36 -12.64 2.56
CA MET A 191 0.95 -12.57 2.16
C MET A 191 0.01 -13.35 3.09
N PRO A 192 0.28 -14.62 3.47
CA PRO A 192 -0.56 -15.32 4.43
C PRO A 192 -0.50 -14.69 5.83
N ALA A 193 0.61 -14.06 6.23
CA ALA A 193 0.66 -13.31 7.49
C ALA A 193 -0.25 -12.07 7.45
N VAL A 194 -0.27 -11.33 6.33
CA VAL A 194 -1.20 -10.21 6.13
C VAL A 194 -2.65 -10.70 6.14
N ALA A 195 -2.96 -11.78 5.40
CA ALA A 195 -4.30 -12.36 5.38
C ALA A 195 -4.74 -12.83 6.78
N ALA A 196 -3.85 -13.44 7.56
CA ALA A 196 -4.10 -13.83 8.94
C ALA A 196 -4.36 -12.61 9.84
N GLY A 197 -3.54 -11.57 9.75
CA GLY A 197 -3.74 -10.34 10.52
C GLY A 197 -5.08 -9.64 10.21
N LEU A 198 -5.45 -9.59 8.93
CA LEU A 198 -6.75 -9.06 8.49
C LEU A 198 -7.91 -9.92 9.01
N ALA A 199 -7.78 -11.24 8.99
CA ALA A 199 -8.80 -12.14 9.54
C ALA A 199 -8.93 -12.02 11.07
N LEU A 200 -7.81 -11.86 11.78
CA LEU A 200 -7.80 -11.64 13.24
C LEU A 200 -8.45 -10.31 13.63
N GLN A 201 -8.34 -9.28 12.79
CA GLN A 201 -9.01 -8.00 13.02
C GLN A 201 -10.54 -8.16 13.13
N GLU A 202 -11.12 -9.18 12.47
CA GLU A 202 -12.56 -9.45 12.52
C GLU A 202 -13.05 -9.88 13.91
N LEU A 203 -12.19 -10.51 14.71
CA LEU A 203 -12.50 -10.88 16.10
C LEU A 203 -12.75 -9.66 17.00
N PHE A 204 -12.30 -8.48 16.56
CA PHE A 204 -12.49 -7.21 17.26
C PHE A 204 -13.53 -6.33 16.56
N SER A 205 -14.23 -6.85 15.55
CA SER A 205 -15.21 -6.06 14.79
C SER A 205 -16.55 -5.95 15.52
N PRO A 206 -17.22 -4.78 15.46
CA PRO A 206 -18.61 -4.65 15.88
C PRO A 206 -19.51 -5.65 15.11
N GLY A 207 -20.45 -6.29 15.80
CA GLY A 207 -21.32 -7.32 15.20
C GLY A 207 -20.75 -8.75 15.25
N LEU A 208 -19.68 -8.99 16.01
CA LEU A 208 -19.25 -10.36 16.33
C LEU A 208 -20.37 -11.11 17.06
N SER A 209 -20.78 -12.24 16.50
CA SER A 209 -21.82 -13.10 17.04
C SER A 209 -21.40 -14.56 16.94
N LEU A 210 -22.07 -15.44 17.68
CA LEU A 210 -21.84 -16.89 17.57
C LEU A 210 -22.07 -17.40 16.15
N ALA A 211 -23.11 -16.89 15.47
CA ALA A 211 -23.39 -17.20 14.07
C ALA A 211 -22.25 -16.74 13.14
N GLY A 212 -21.71 -15.53 13.36
CA GLY A 212 -20.55 -15.02 12.62
C GLY A 212 -19.29 -15.87 12.83
N LEU A 213 -19.01 -16.29 14.07
CA LEU A 213 -17.88 -17.18 14.38
C LEU A 213 -18.04 -18.56 13.75
N ALA A 214 -19.24 -19.14 13.80
CA ALA A 214 -19.53 -20.42 13.15
C ALA A 214 -19.37 -20.31 11.62
N ALA A 215 -19.89 -19.23 11.03
CA ALA A 215 -19.75 -18.94 9.61
C ALA A 215 -18.27 -18.78 9.21
N PHE A 216 -17.49 -18.03 9.99
CA PHE A 216 -16.04 -17.91 9.80
C PHE A 216 -15.35 -19.28 9.87
N ALA A 217 -15.68 -20.12 10.85
CA ALA A 217 -15.08 -21.44 11.02
C ALA A 217 -15.40 -22.37 9.84
N VAL A 218 -16.66 -22.38 9.36
CA VAL A 218 -17.07 -23.14 8.17
C VAL A 218 -16.34 -22.65 6.93
N GLY A 219 -16.28 -21.33 6.72
CA GLY A 219 -15.52 -20.72 5.64
C GLY A 219 -14.05 -21.12 5.71
N ALA A 220 -13.42 -20.98 6.88
CA ALA A 220 -12.02 -21.32 7.10
C ALA A 220 -11.73 -22.82 6.88
N ALA A 221 -12.64 -23.72 7.26
CA ALA A 221 -12.51 -25.14 6.99
C ALA A 221 -12.54 -25.42 5.47
N GLY A 222 -13.54 -24.89 4.76
CA GLY A 222 -13.64 -25.02 3.30
C GLY A 222 -12.43 -24.41 2.57
N GLY A 223 -11.99 -23.24 3.01
CA GLY A 223 -10.82 -22.55 2.49
C GLY A 223 -9.54 -23.34 2.71
N SER A 224 -9.37 -23.92 3.90
CA SER A 224 -8.22 -24.77 4.22
C SER A 224 -8.17 -25.99 3.31
N VAL A 225 -9.29 -26.69 3.11
CA VAL A 225 -9.36 -27.85 2.19
C VAL A 225 -9.00 -27.43 0.77
N ALA A 226 -9.61 -26.38 0.24
CA ALA A 226 -9.33 -25.88 -1.11
C ALA A 226 -7.86 -25.45 -1.26
N GLY A 227 -7.31 -24.72 -0.28
CA GLY A 227 -5.93 -24.27 -0.27
C GLY A 227 -4.94 -25.43 -0.23
N LEU A 228 -5.18 -26.45 0.62
CA LEU A 228 -4.36 -27.65 0.67
C LEU A 228 -4.37 -28.41 -0.66
N VAL A 229 -5.54 -28.57 -1.29
CA VAL A 229 -5.69 -29.23 -2.60
C VAL A 229 -4.94 -28.48 -3.70
N LEU A 230 -5.09 -27.15 -3.75
CA LEU A 230 -4.44 -26.33 -4.77
C LEU A 230 -2.92 -26.25 -4.56
N GLY A 231 -2.45 -26.07 -3.32
CA GLY A 231 -1.03 -25.88 -3.03
C GLY A 231 -0.20 -27.15 -3.26
N ARG A 232 -0.80 -28.33 -3.06
CA ARG A 232 -0.15 -29.62 -3.36
C ARG A 232 0.10 -29.86 -4.85
N ARG A 233 -0.58 -29.15 -5.76
CA ARG A 233 -0.42 -29.34 -7.22
C ARG A 233 0.91 -28.81 -7.74
N ARG A 234 1.52 -27.84 -7.04
CA ARG A 234 2.72 -27.12 -7.51
C ARG A 234 3.68 -26.87 -6.32
N PRO A 235 4.30 -27.92 -5.75
CA PRO A 235 5.20 -27.77 -4.62
C PRO A 235 6.43 -26.94 -5.03
N ALA A 236 6.89 -26.09 -4.12
CA ALA A 236 8.13 -25.35 -4.25
C ALA A 236 9.31 -26.29 -4.06
N GLU A 237 10.37 -26.08 -4.85
CA GLU A 237 11.59 -26.87 -4.76
C GLU A 237 12.64 -26.12 -3.95
N ARG A 238 13.31 -26.80 -3.03
CA ARG A 238 14.41 -26.22 -2.26
C ARG A 238 15.69 -26.30 -3.10
N ARG A 239 16.32 -25.16 -3.36
CA ARG A 239 17.66 -25.12 -3.95
C ARG A 239 18.74 -25.39 -2.89
N GLY A 240 19.90 -25.86 -3.35
CA GLY A 240 21.07 -26.13 -2.50
C GLY A 240 21.60 -24.91 -1.72
N ASP A 241 21.22 -23.70 -2.12
CA ASP A 241 21.56 -22.44 -1.43
C ASP A 241 20.53 -22.04 -0.35
N GLY A 242 19.55 -22.90 -0.06
CA GLY A 242 18.49 -22.65 0.93
C GLY A 242 17.34 -21.77 0.45
N ARG A 243 17.38 -21.26 -0.79
CA ARG A 243 16.27 -20.52 -1.41
C ARG A 243 15.21 -21.47 -1.96
N LEU A 244 14.03 -20.93 -2.20
CA LEU A 244 12.88 -21.66 -2.73
C LEU A 244 12.66 -21.28 -4.19
N ALA A 245 12.61 -22.28 -5.07
CA ALA A 245 12.16 -22.14 -6.44
C ALA A 245 10.65 -22.36 -6.48
N LEU A 246 9.90 -21.31 -6.85
CA LEU A 246 8.46 -21.32 -6.99
C LEU A 246 8.11 -21.26 -8.48
N LYS A 247 7.26 -22.18 -8.93
CA LYS A 247 6.66 -22.10 -10.26
C LYS A 247 5.56 -21.04 -10.27
N GLY A 248 5.43 -20.36 -11.41
CA GLY A 248 4.39 -19.37 -11.64
C GLY A 248 3.00 -19.99 -11.56
N ASP A 249 2.08 -19.31 -10.86
CA ASP A 249 0.68 -19.72 -10.77
C ASP A 249 -0.24 -18.50 -10.75
N TRP A 250 -1.41 -18.62 -11.39
CA TRP A 250 -2.47 -17.62 -11.39
C TRP A 250 -3.34 -17.69 -10.15
N VAL A 251 -3.38 -18.83 -9.46
CA VAL A 251 -4.18 -19.02 -8.23
C VAL A 251 -3.88 -17.95 -7.17
N PRO A 252 -2.61 -17.64 -6.82
CA PRO A 252 -2.30 -16.57 -5.87
C PRO A 252 -2.81 -15.19 -6.30
N LEU A 253 -2.74 -14.84 -7.59
CA LEU A 253 -3.23 -13.55 -8.10
C LEU A 253 -4.76 -13.45 -7.94
N LEU A 254 -5.49 -14.46 -8.38
CA LEU A 254 -6.94 -14.50 -8.25
C LEU A 254 -7.38 -14.45 -6.78
N LEU A 255 -6.63 -15.13 -5.91
CA LEU A 255 -6.89 -15.15 -4.48
C LEU A 255 -6.63 -13.79 -3.83
N LEU A 256 -5.53 -13.12 -4.20
CA LEU A 256 -5.21 -11.77 -3.73
C LEU A 256 -6.24 -10.74 -4.21
N LEU A 257 -6.67 -10.80 -5.47
CA LEU A 257 -7.74 -9.96 -6.01
C LEU A 257 -9.08 -10.24 -5.33
N GLY A 258 -9.39 -11.51 -5.03
CA GLY A 258 -10.58 -11.90 -4.29
C GLY A 258 -10.60 -11.34 -2.86
N ILE A 259 -9.49 -11.47 -2.12
CA ILE A 259 -9.35 -10.90 -0.77
C ILE A 259 -9.52 -9.38 -0.81
N PHE A 260 -8.81 -8.70 -1.72
CA PHE A 260 -8.87 -7.26 -1.86
C PHE A 260 -10.27 -6.78 -2.24
N GLY A 261 -10.87 -7.39 -3.28
CA GLY A 261 -12.18 -7.03 -3.80
C GLY A 261 -13.29 -7.24 -2.78
N LEU A 262 -13.28 -8.38 -2.07
CA LEU A 262 -14.22 -8.65 -0.99
C LEU A 262 -14.10 -7.60 0.12
N ARG A 263 -12.87 -7.32 0.58
CA ARG A 263 -12.64 -6.33 1.65
C ARG A 263 -13.09 -4.94 1.25
N TYR A 264 -12.79 -4.54 0.02
CA TYR A 264 -13.21 -3.27 -0.55
C TYR A 264 -14.74 -3.19 -0.67
N ALA A 265 -15.40 -4.23 -1.19
CA ALA A 265 -16.85 -4.29 -1.34
C ALA A 265 -17.59 -4.21 0.01
N ILE A 266 -17.10 -4.91 1.04
CA ILE A 266 -17.63 -4.81 2.41
C ILE A 266 -17.50 -3.38 2.93
N GLY A 267 -16.34 -2.74 2.75
CA GLY A 267 -16.09 -1.37 3.19
C GLY A 267 -17.02 -0.37 2.49
N VAL A 268 -17.20 -0.51 1.18
CA VAL A 268 -18.13 0.30 0.39
C VAL A 268 -19.57 0.07 0.87
N ALA A 269 -20.00 -1.18 1.03
CA ALA A 269 -21.35 -1.51 1.47
C ALA A 269 -21.68 -0.90 2.85
N LEU A 270 -20.77 -1.00 3.81
CA LEU A 270 -20.94 -0.43 5.15
C LEU A 270 -20.85 1.10 5.17
N ALA A 271 -20.12 1.71 4.23
CA ALA A 271 -20.08 3.16 4.09
C ALA A 271 -21.39 3.72 3.50
N ILE A 272 -22.02 3.01 2.57
CA ILE A 272 -23.28 3.41 1.95
C ILE A 272 -24.48 3.08 2.84
N HIS A 273 -24.49 1.89 3.44
CA HIS A 273 -25.58 1.40 4.28
C HIS A 273 -25.03 0.88 5.62
N PRO A 274 -24.79 1.77 6.60
CA PRO A 274 -24.27 1.38 7.92
C PRO A 274 -25.15 0.35 8.66
N SER A 275 -26.45 0.31 8.35
CA SER A 275 -27.40 -0.66 8.91
C SER A 275 -27.04 -2.12 8.57
N LEU A 276 -26.32 -2.37 7.47
CA LEU A 276 -25.81 -3.70 7.13
C LEU A 276 -24.85 -4.24 8.20
N GLY A 277 -24.22 -3.37 9.00
CA GLY A 277 -23.38 -3.79 10.12
C GLY A 277 -24.16 -4.50 11.25
N GLN A 278 -25.49 -4.41 11.24
CA GLN A 278 -26.38 -5.11 12.18
C GLN A 278 -27.21 -6.21 11.49
N ASP A 279 -27.14 -6.30 10.17
CA ASP A 279 -27.86 -7.33 9.41
C ASP A 279 -27.17 -8.69 9.58
N MET A 280 -27.90 -9.67 10.11
CA MET A 280 -27.34 -10.98 10.41
C MET A 280 -26.87 -11.71 9.15
N GLY A 281 -27.59 -11.60 8.03
CA GLY A 281 -27.23 -12.25 6.77
C GLY A 281 -25.93 -11.70 6.22
N PHE A 282 -25.80 -10.37 6.21
CA PHE A 282 -24.58 -9.68 5.81
C PHE A 282 -23.39 -10.07 6.70
N LEU A 283 -23.55 -10.07 8.03
CA LEU A 283 -22.50 -10.45 8.97
C LEU A 283 -22.05 -11.90 8.74
N VAL A 284 -22.98 -12.85 8.64
CA VAL A 284 -22.67 -14.27 8.37
C VAL A 284 -21.89 -14.43 7.07
N ALA A 285 -22.34 -13.81 5.98
CA ALA A 285 -21.63 -13.87 4.70
C ALA A 285 -20.24 -13.24 4.77
N ARG A 286 -20.12 -12.07 5.41
CA ARG A 286 -18.86 -11.33 5.62
C ARG A 286 -17.83 -12.18 6.35
N PHE A 287 -18.23 -12.81 7.46
CA PHE A 287 -17.34 -13.67 8.25
C PHE A 287 -16.99 -14.97 7.52
N ALA A 288 -17.95 -15.64 6.86
CA ALA A 288 -17.69 -16.84 6.09
C ALA A 288 -16.70 -16.61 4.94
N LEU A 289 -16.90 -15.56 4.14
CA LEU A 289 -16.03 -15.24 3.01
C LEU A 289 -14.63 -14.81 3.50
N THR A 290 -14.55 -14.02 4.58
CA THR A 290 -13.24 -13.66 5.15
C THR A 290 -12.48 -14.91 5.62
N GLY A 291 -13.14 -15.82 6.32
CA GLY A 291 -12.56 -17.10 6.75
C GLY A 291 -12.10 -17.95 5.56
N LEU A 292 -12.95 -18.09 4.53
CA LEU A 292 -12.68 -18.83 3.30
C LEU A 292 -11.40 -18.35 2.61
N PHE A 293 -11.34 -17.06 2.27
CA PHE A 293 -10.24 -16.52 1.48
C PHE A 293 -8.93 -16.46 2.29
N ALA A 294 -8.99 -16.10 3.58
CA ALA A 294 -7.81 -16.05 4.44
C ALA A 294 -7.23 -17.45 4.68
N ALA A 295 -8.07 -18.43 5.05
CA ALA A 295 -7.62 -19.80 5.28
C ALA A 295 -7.11 -20.46 4.00
N MET A 296 -7.74 -20.19 2.85
CA MET A 296 -7.26 -20.69 1.56
C MET A 296 -5.87 -20.16 1.22
N MET A 297 -5.58 -18.88 1.46
CA MET A 297 -4.24 -18.31 1.19
C MET A 297 -3.18 -18.93 2.10
N ILE A 298 -3.50 -19.10 3.38
CA ILE A 298 -2.61 -19.70 4.38
C ILE A 298 -2.33 -21.17 4.01
N ALA A 299 -3.38 -21.95 3.78
CA ALA A 299 -3.28 -23.37 3.45
C ALA A 299 -2.59 -23.62 2.10
N LEU A 300 -2.88 -22.81 1.08
CA LEU A 300 -2.20 -22.81 -0.21
C LEU A 300 -0.71 -22.64 -0.03
N THR A 301 -0.31 -21.63 0.75
CA THR A 301 1.11 -21.33 0.97
C THR A 301 1.78 -22.45 1.75
N ILE A 302 1.17 -22.95 2.83
CA ILE A 302 1.75 -24.02 3.65
C ILE A 302 1.92 -25.30 2.82
N ALA A 303 0.92 -25.68 2.03
CA ALA A 303 0.95 -26.92 1.26
C ALA A 303 1.94 -26.88 0.08
N ALA A 304 2.22 -25.70 -0.45
CA ALA A 304 3.22 -25.51 -1.49
C ALA A 304 4.66 -25.50 -0.94
N LEU A 305 4.88 -25.28 0.35
CA LEU A 305 6.23 -25.15 0.91
C LEU A 305 6.82 -26.50 1.37
N PRO A 306 8.13 -26.75 1.15
CA PRO A 306 8.82 -27.91 1.71
C PRO A 306 8.78 -27.89 3.24
N ALA A 307 8.80 -29.08 3.85
CA ALA A 307 8.95 -29.23 5.29
C ALA A 307 10.17 -28.44 5.83
N GLY A 308 10.03 -27.89 7.03
CA GLY A 308 11.10 -27.14 7.71
C GLY A 308 11.32 -25.70 7.24
N THR A 309 10.61 -25.24 6.21
CA THR A 309 10.75 -23.86 5.68
C THR A 309 10.41 -22.77 6.71
N VAL A 310 9.38 -22.99 7.53
CA VAL A 310 8.98 -22.04 8.58
C VAL A 310 10.06 -21.89 9.65
N ARG A 311 10.74 -22.98 10.02
CA ARG A 311 11.87 -22.93 10.98
C ARG A 311 13.06 -22.15 10.43
N LEU A 312 13.38 -22.35 9.14
CA LEU A 312 14.47 -21.64 8.47
C LEU A 312 14.19 -20.15 8.27
N ALA A 313 12.93 -19.77 8.01
CA ALA A 313 12.53 -18.37 7.96
C ALA A 313 12.78 -17.64 9.29
N GLY A 314 12.51 -18.30 10.42
CA GLY A 314 12.80 -17.77 11.76
C GLY A 314 14.30 -17.58 12.04
N LEU A 315 15.16 -18.42 11.46
CA LEU A 315 16.62 -18.31 11.59
C LEU A 315 17.21 -17.24 10.66
N ALA A 316 16.72 -17.14 9.42
CA ALA A 316 17.15 -16.10 8.48
C ALA A 316 16.81 -14.68 8.97
N GLY A 317 15.70 -14.52 9.70
CA GLY A 317 15.36 -13.26 10.37
C GLY A 317 16.31 -12.88 11.51
N ARG A 318 17.00 -13.85 12.13
CA ARG A 318 18.01 -13.61 13.18
C ARG A 318 19.42 -13.33 12.62
N ALA A 319 19.74 -13.87 11.44
CA ALA A 319 21.05 -13.69 10.80
C ALA A 319 21.30 -12.27 10.22
N VAL A 320 20.32 -11.35 10.33
CA VAL A 320 20.45 -9.94 9.94
C VAL A 320 20.84 -9.05 11.14
N GLN A 321 21.35 -9.60 12.24
CA GLN A 321 22.12 -8.81 13.20
C GLN A 321 23.59 -8.77 12.77
N PRO A 322 24.16 -7.58 12.44
CA PRO A 322 25.59 -7.49 12.21
C PRO A 322 26.29 -7.82 13.54
N SER A 323 27.25 -8.74 13.50
CA SER A 323 28.16 -8.94 14.63
C SER A 323 28.77 -7.58 14.98
N ALA A 324 28.43 -7.07 16.16
CA ALA A 324 29.13 -5.96 16.77
C ALA A 324 30.59 -6.39 16.94
N GLY A 325 31.42 -5.95 15.99
CA GLY A 325 32.87 -6.11 16.04
C GLY A 325 33.42 -5.12 17.06
N LYS A 326 33.88 -5.70 18.17
CA LYS A 326 34.99 -5.31 19.06
C LYS A 326 35.49 -3.87 18.98
#